data_AF-A0A849VRE7-F1
#
_entry.id   AF-A0A849VRE7-F1
#
_cell.length_a   1.000
_cell.length_b   1.000
_cell.length_c   1.000
_cell.angle_alpha   90.00
_cell.angle_beta   90.00
_cell.angle_gamma   90.00
#
_symmetry.space_group_name_H-M   'P 1'
#
loop_
_entity.id
_entity.type
_entity.pdbx_description
1 polymer ?
#
loop_
_entity_poly.entity_id
_entity_poly.type
_entity_poly.pdbx_seq_one_letter_code
_entity_poly.pdbx_strand_id
1 'polypeptide(L)'
;MSEKVRAAHRARIEAALNKISPAEDAALTNAASEDPDTALITELTKRRPGRPVAEVTKTPVSIRLSPDVLDHYRSTGPGWQGRIDDALRKAAGLKKRA
;
A
#
# COMPACT_ATOMS: atom_id res chain seq x y z
N MET A 1 6.97 6.32 1.85
CA MET A 1 6.27 7.62 2.02
C MET A 1 6.45 8.06 3.46
N SER A 2 6.95 9.26 3.71
CA SER A 2 7.12 9.80 5.07
C SER A 2 5.76 9.91 5.78
N GLU A 3 5.74 9.75 7.10
CA GLU A 3 4.57 9.93 7.95
C GLU A 3 3.90 11.30 7.75
N LYS A 4 4.71 12.32 7.47
CA LYS A 4 4.26 13.65 7.08
C LYS A 4 3.41 13.65 5.81
N VAL A 5 3.77 12.83 4.81
CA VAL A 5 3.01 12.70 3.55
C VAL A 5 1.71 11.95 3.77
N ARG A 6 1.71 10.93 4.65
CA ARG A 6 0.49 10.18 5.02
C ARG A 6 -0.48 11.03 5.84
N ALA A 7 0.03 11.80 6.80
CA ALA A 7 -0.77 12.76 7.58
C ALA A 7 -1.39 13.84 6.69
N ALA A 8 -0.61 14.40 5.76
CA ALA A 8 -1.12 15.37 4.78
C ALA A 8 -2.21 14.76 3.87
N HIS A 9 -2.05 13.50 3.45
CA HIS A 9 -3.06 12.81 2.67
C HIS A 9 -4.37 12.58 3.46
N ARG A 10 -4.27 12.14 4.72
CA ARG A 10 -5.43 11.98 5.62
C ARG A 10 -6.15 13.30 5.85
N ALA A 11 -5.40 14.36 6.16
CA ALA A 11 -5.97 15.70 6.35
C ALA A 11 -6.68 16.21 5.08
N ARG A 12 -6.17 15.89 3.89
CA ARG A 12 -6.84 16.25 2.62
C ARG A 12 -8.14 15.49 2.41
N ILE A 13 -8.18 14.20 2.75
CA ILE A 13 -9.40 13.39 2.69
C ILE A 13 -10.44 13.91 3.69
N GLU A 14 -10.03 14.16 4.93
CA GLU A 14 -10.89 14.67 5.99
C GLU A 14 -11.46 16.06 5.65
N ALA A 15 -10.63 16.96 5.12
CA ALA A 15 -11.08 18.26 4.63
C ALA A 15 -12.01 18.17 3.42
N ALA A 16 -11.95 17.10 2.63
CA ALA A 16 -12.89 16.85 1.53
C ALA A 16 -14.21 16.28 2.05
N LEU A 17 -14.18 15.37 3.04
CA LEU A 17 -15.37 14.81 3.69
C LEU A 17 -16.17 15.88 4.41
N ASN A 18 -15.51 16.78 5.17
CA ASN A 18 -16.20 17.85 5.90
C ASN A 18 -16.85 18.91 5.00
N LYS A 19 -16.54 18.93 3.70
CA LYS A 19 -17.20 19.83 2.74
C LYS A 19 -18.54 19.31 2.24
N ILE A 20 -18.82 18.01 2.38
CA ILE A 20 -20.09 17.43 1.98
C ILE A 20 -21.10 17.70 3.12
N SER A 21 -22.12 18.50 2.82
CA SER A 21 -23.20 18.73 3.77
C SER A 21 -24.02 17.44 3.94
N PRO A 22 -24.49 17.11 5.16
CA PRO A 22 -25.39 15.98 5.37
C PRO A 22 -26.64 16.00 4.47
N ALA A 23 -27.12 17.20 4.10
CA ALA A 23 -28.26 17.35 3.20
C ALA A 23 -27.92 16.96 1.75
N GLU A 24 -26.70 17.26 1.29
CA GLU A 24 -26.24 16.89 -0.05
C GLU A 24 -25.97 15.39 -0.14
N ASP A 25 -25.41 14.81 0.92
CA ASP A 25 -25.19 13.36 1.03
C ASP A 25 -26.52 12.57 0.99
N ALA A 26 -27.55 13.09 1.66
CA ALA A 26 -28.89 12.51 1.62
C ALA A 26 -29.54 12.63 0.22
N ALA A 27 -29.37 13.77 -0.45
CA ALA A 27 -29.87 13.96 -1.81
C ALA A 27 -29.21 13.00 -2.81
N LEU A 28 -27.89 12.79 -2.70
CA LEU A 28 -27.15 11.84 -3.51
C LEU A 28 -27.58 10.39 -3.24
N THR A 29 -27.82 10.04 -1.98
CA THR A 29 -28.29 8.69 -1.59
C THR A 29 -29.68 8.40 -2.14
N ASN A 30 -30.59 9.37 -2.09
CA ASN A 30 -31.92 9.23 -2.66
C ASN A 30 -31.86 9.08 -4.17
N ALA A 31 -31.10 9.93 -4.86
CA ALA A 31 -30.92 9.84 -6.32
C ALA A 31 -30.32 8.48 -6.76
N ALA A 32 -29.35 7.95 -6.01
CA ALA A 32 -28.77 6.63 -6.26
C ALA A 32 -29.76 5.47 -6.02
N SER A 33 -30.75 5.67 -5.15
CA SER A 33 -31.77 4.66 -4.86
C SER A 33 -32.92 4.66 -5.87
N GLU A 34 -33.19 5.81 -6.48
CA GLU A 34 -34.22 5.99 -7.50
C GLU A 34 -33.78 5.54 -8.91
N ASP A 35 -32.47 5.43 -9.15
CA ASP A 35 -31.91 4.99 -10.42
C ASP A 35 -31.88 3.46 -10.55
N PRO A 36 -32.64 2.86 -11.49
CA PRO A 36 -32.70 1.41 -11.69
C PRO A 36 -31.39 0.81 -12.22
N ASP A 37 -30.50 1.62 -12.82
CA ASP A 37 -29.20 1.16 -13.33
C ASP A 37 -28.10 1.25 -12.26
N THR A 38 -28.37 1.87 -11.10
CA THR A 38 -27.41 2.00 -10.02
C THR A 38 -27.22 0.67 -9.27
N ALA A 39 -26.06 0.05 -9.48
CA ALA A 39 -25.63 -1.11 -8.69
C ALA A 39 -24.95 -0.66 -7.38
N LEU A 40 -25.71 -0.66 -6.28
CA LEU A 40 -25.16 -0.36 -4.96
C LEU A 40 -24.14 -1.43 -4.53
N ILE A 41 -22.97 -0.98 -4.06
CA ILE A 41 -21.97 -1.87 -3.47
C ILE A 41 -22.48 -2.30 -2.10
N THR A 42 -23.22 -3.41 -2.05
CA THR A 42 -23.67 -4.05 -0.81
C THR A 42 -22.56 -4.91 -0.20
N GLU A 43 -22.79 -5.48 0.98
CA GLU A 43 -21.87 -6.44 1.61
C GLU A 43 -21.48 -7.62 0.69
N LEU A 44 -22.31 -7.94 -0.32
CA LEU A 44 -22.07 -9.05 -1.26
C LEU A 44 -21.11 -8.72 -2.41
N THR A 45 -20.91 -7.43 -2.73
CA THR A 45 -19.97 -6.93 -3.76
C THR A 45 -18.70 -6.32 -3.16
N LYS A 46 -18.57 -6.34 -1.82
CA LYS A 46 -17.40 -5.88 -1.08
C LYS A 46 -16.21 -6.79 -1.37
N ARG A 47 -15.44 -6.44 -2.42
CA ARG A 47 -14.17 -7.12 -2.72
C ARG A 47 -13.34 -7.14 -1.44
N ARG A 48 -12.84 -8.32 -1.04
CA ARG A 48 -11.90 -8.42 0.07
C ARG A 48 -10.79 -7.38 -0.16
N PRO A 49 -10.54 -6.46 0.79
CA PRO A 49 -9.43 -5.54 0.64
C PRO A 49 -8.17 -6.36 0.32
N GLY A 50 -7.37 -5.85 -0.62
CA GLY A 50 -6.10 -6.48 -0.98
C GLY A 50 -5.19 -6.67 0.23
N ARG A 51 -4.02 -7.27 0.04
CA ARG A 51 -3.04 -7.45 1.13
C ARG A 51 -2.90 -6.14 1.93
N PRO A 52 -3.05 -6.18 3.26
CA PRO A 52 -2.91 -5.00 4.10
C PRO A 52 -1.63 -4.25 3.76
N VAL A 53 -1.74 -2.92 3.62
CA VAL A 53 -0.58 -2.09 3.33
C VAL A 53 0.42 -2.24 4.46
N ALA A 54 1.61 -2.76 4.17
CA ALA A 54 2.65 -2.93 5.17
C ALA A 54 3.04 -1.56 5.75
N GLU A 55 3.11 -1.45 7.09
CA GLU A 55 3.50 -0.21 7.77
C GLU A 55 4.88 0.27 7.33
N VAL A 56 5.82 -0.68 7.20
CA VAL A 56 7.21 -0.44 6.81
C VAL A 56 7.59 -1.19 5.52
N THR A 57 7.50 -0.49 4.39
CA THR A 57 7.92 -1.00 3.08
C THR A 57 9.44 -0.94 2.91
N LYS A 58 10.01 -1.83 2.09
CA LYS A 58 11.38 -1.69 1.61
C LYS A 58 11.47 -0.49 0.66
N THR A 59 12.56 0.28 0.74
CA THR A 59 12.80 1.39 -0.20
C THR A 59 13.52 0.85 -1.43
N PRO A 60 12.95 0.97 -2.64
CA PRO A 60 13.67 0.60 -3.85
C PRO A 60 14.81 1.59 -4.08
N VAL A 61 16.02 1.07 -4.21
CA VAL A 61 17.22 1.85 -4.51
C VAL A 61 17.97 1.20 -5.66
N SER A 62 18.62 2.01 -6.49
CA SER A 62 19.53 1.53 -7.52
C SER A 62 20.93 1.45 -6.94
N ILE A 63 21.45 0.25 -6.75
CA ILE A 63 22.82 -0.01 -6.31
C ILE A 63 23.54 -0.85 -7.35
N ARG A 64 24.85 -0.64 -7.49
CA ARG A 64 25.71 -1.50 -8.32
C ARG A 64 26.33 -2.56 -7.43
N LEU A 65 26.21 -3.82 -7.82
CA LEU A 65 26.80 -4.97 -7.17
C LEU A 65 27.76 -5.64 -8.13
N SER A 66 28.78 -6.31 -7.60
CA SER A 66 29.67 -7.15 -8.40
C SER A 66 28.87 -8.26 -9.10
N PRO A 67 29.21 -8.63 -10.34
CA PRO A 67 28.46 -9.63 -11.11
C PRO A 67 28.37 -11.00 -10.42
N ASP A 68 29.46 -11.46 -9.83
CA ASP A 68 29.57 -12.70 -9.07
C ASP A 68 28.60 -12.77 -7.88
N VAL A 69 28.45 -11.67 -7.14
CA VAL A 69 27.48 -11.53 -6.04
C VAL A 69 26.06 -11.65 -6.59
N LEU A 70 25.76 -10.95 -7.69
CA LEU A 70 24.44 -10.96 -8.30
C LEU A 70 24.07 -12.38 -8.78
N ASP A 71 24.99 -13.06 -9.45
CA ASP A 71 24.80 -14.40 -10.00
C ASP A 71 24.62 -15.43 -8.88
N HIS A 72 25.44 -15.35 -7.83
CA HIS A 72 25.31 -16.19 -6.64
C HIS A 72 23.89 -16.08 -6.06
N TYR A 73 23.40 -14.87 -5.77
CA TYR A 73 22.06 -14.73 -5.21
C TYR A 73 20.97 -15.10 -6.22
N ARG A 74 21.05 -14.73 -7.50
CA ARG A 74 20.04 -15.09 -8.51
C ARG A 74 19.88 -16.61 -8.66
N SER A 75 20.97 -17.36 -8.58
CA SER A 75 20.94 -18.84 -8.66
C SER A 75 20.11 -19.50 -7.56
N THR A 76 19.89 -18.81 -6.43
CA THR A 76 19.04 -19.32 -5.33
C THR A 76 17.54 -19.30 -5.66
N GLY A 77 17.14 -18.75 -6.81
CA GLY A 77 15.76 -18.74 -7.29
C GLY A 77 14.89 -17.60 -6.72
N PRO A 78 13.55 -17.74 -6.76
CA PRO A 78 12.62 -16.72 -6.27
C PRO A 78 12.95 -16.29 -4.83
N GLY A 79 12.84 -14.99 -4.58
CA GLY A 79 13.17 -14.39 -3.27
C GLY A 79 14.65 -14.06 -3.05
N TRP A 80 15.52 -14.16 -4.07
CA TRP A 80 16.94 -13.82 -3.95
C TRP A 80 17.20 -12.38 -3.48
N GLN A 81 16.35 -11.42 -3.87
CA GLN A 81 16.42 -10.03 -3.39
C GLN A 81 16.17 -9.92 -1.87
N GLY A 82 15.36 -10.81 -1.31
CA GLY A 82 15.19 -10.91 0.14
C GLY A 82 16.44 -11.48 0.81
N ARG A 83 17.05 -12.51 0.21
CA ARG A 83 18.28 -13.14 0.74
C ARG A 83 19.48 -12.19 0.75
N ILE A 84 19.66 -11.38 -0.30
CA ILE A 84 20.74 -10.38 -0.31
C ILE A 84 20.50 -9.27 0.71
N ASP A 85 19.25 -8.83 0.90
CA ASP A 85 18.89 -7.88 1.96
C ASP A 85 19.20 -8.47 3.35
N ASP A 86 18.85 -9.72 3.61
CA ASP A 86 19.19 -10.40 4.87
C ASP A 86 20.72 -10.50 5.09
N ALA A 87 21.49 -10.75 4.03
CA ALA A 87 22.96 -10.78 4.11
C ALA A 87 23.55 -9.40 4.43
N LEU A 88 23.05 -8.34 3.78
CA LEU A 88 23.46 -6.96 4.07
C LEU A 88 23.11 -6.57 5.51
N ARG A 89 21.92 -6.97 5.99
CA ARG A 89 21.53 -6.75 7.39
C ARG A 89 22.47 -7.47 8.35
N LYS A 90 22.79 -8.74 8.10
CA LYS A 90 23.74 -9.50 8.92
C LYS A 90 25.12 -8.84 8.96
N ALA A 91 25.64 -8.41 7.82
CA ALA A 91 26.94 -7.74 7.73
C ALA A 91 26.95 -6.40 8.49
N ALA A 92 25.83 -5.68 8.49
CA ALA A 92 25.65 -4.43 9.23
C ALA A 92 25.27 -4.61 10.71
N GLY A 93 25.14 -5.85 11.22
CA GLY A 93 24.69 -6.11 12.60
C GLY A 93 23.19 -5.83 12.85
N LEU A 94 22.38 -5.75 11.80
CA LEU A 94 20.94 -5.48 11.87
C LEU A 94 20.15 -6.80 12.05
N LYS A 95 19.12 -6.77 12.91
CA LYS A 95 18.22 -7.92 13.13
C LYS A 95 17.50 -8.31 11.84
N LYS A 96 17.23 -9.61 11.64
CA LYS A 96 16.39 -10.09 10.52
C LYS A 96 15.00 -9.46 10.59
N ARG A 97 14.41 -9.10 9.44
CA ARG A 97 13.01 -8.66 9.42
C ARG A 97 12.10 -9.85 9.75
N ALA A 98 11.12 -9.60 10.60
CA ALA A 98 10.01 -10.53 10.86
C ALA A 98 9.05 -10.55 9.66
#